data_AF-A0A6P0WS50-F1
#
_entry.id   AF-A0A6P0WS50-F1
#
_cell.length_a   1.000
_cell.length_b   1.000
_cell.length_c   1.000
_cell.angle_alpha   90.00
_cell.angle_beta   90.00
_cell.angle_gamma   90.00
#
_symmetry.space_group_name_H-M   'P 1'
#
loop_
_entity.id
_entity.type
_entity.pdbx_description
1 polymer ?
#
loop_
_entity_poly.entity_id
_entity_poly.type
_entity_poly.pdbx_seq_one_letter_code
_entity_poly.pdbx_strand_id
1 'polypeptide(L)'
;MHSSFTIPGYQILQLIYEGSKTLIYQGLCQTNQQFVIIKVSKSEYPTLSELIRFRNQYTITKNLNLPGIVHPQALVNYRNGFALVM
;
A
#
# COMPACT_ATOMS: atom_id res chain seq x y z
N MET A 1 -12.05 -20.97 -0.23
CA MET A 1 -10.97 -20.66 -1.17
C MET A 1 -10.39 -19.30 -0.78
N HIS A 2 -9.20 -19.25 -0.18
CA HIS A 2 -8.57 -17.98 0.18
C HIS A 2 -8.01 -17.33 -1.09
N SER A 3 -8.63 -16.24 -1.54
CA SER A 3 -8.15 -15.46 -2.68
C SER A 3 -6.70 -15.04 -2.42
N SER A 4 -5.78 -15.61 -3.19
CA SER A 4 -4.33 -15.39 -3.07
C SER A 4 -4.03 -13.90 -2.93
N PHE A 5 -3.47 -13.51 -1.78
CA PHE A 5 -3.15 -12.13 -1.45
C PHE A 5 -1.81 -11.77 -2.11
N THR A 6 -1.85 -11.33 -3.37
CA THR A 6 -0.63 -10.99 -4.13
C THR A 6 -0.64 -9.53 -4.56
N ILE A 7 0.50 -8.87 -4.40
CA ILE A 7 0.74 -7.51 -4.90
C ILE A 7 1.90 -7.60 -5.89
N PRO A 8 1.72 -7.20 -7.16
CA PRO A 8 2.75 -7.34 -8.17
C PRO A 8 4.09 -6.73 -7.75
N GLY A 9 5.17 -7.52 -7.79
CA GLY A 9 6.52 -7.08 -7.43
C GLY A 9 6.84 -7.10 -5.93
N TYR A 10 5.90 -7.51 -5.06
CA TYR A 10 6.09 -7.55 -3.62
C TYR A 10 5.64 -8.88 -3.02
N GLN A 11 6.51 -9.45 -2.19
CA GLN A 11 6.15 -10.56 -1.31
C GLN A 11 5.57 -10.00 -0.02
N ILE A 12 4.39 -10.46 0.37
CA ILE A 12 3.76 -10.08 1.64
C ILE A 12 4.27 -11.01 2.73
N LEU A 13 4.73 -10.44 3.84
CA LEU A 13 5.32 -11.20 4.94
C LEU A 13 4.36 -11.34 6.11
N GLN A 14 3.91 -10.22 6.68
CA GLN A 14 3.02 -10.23 7.85
C GLN A 14 2.18 -8.96 7.93
N LEU A 15 1.00 -9.08 8.55
CA LEU A 15 0.17 -7.94 8.95
C LEU A 15 0.77 -7.35 10.23
N ILE A 16 1.14 -6.07 10.18
CA ILE A 16 1.73 -5.38 11.34
C ILE A 16 0.74 -4.43 12.03
N TYR A 17 -0.33 -4.04 11.33
CA TYR A 17 -1.39 -3.24 11.92
C TYR A 17 -2.71 -3.41 11.17
N GLU A 18 -3.79 -3.58 11.94
CA GLU A 18 -5.16 -3.65 11.45
C GLU A 18 -5.95 -2.44 11.96
N GLY A 19 -6.25 -1.51 11.05
CA GLY A 19 -7.10 -0.37 11.32
C GLY A 19 -8.56 -0.62 10.96
N SER A 20 -9.42 0.35 11.28
CA SER A 20 -10.85 0.30 10.93
C SER A 20 -11.11 0.29 9.42
N LYS A 21 -10.26 0.96 8.63
CA LYS A 21 -10.41 1.09 7.16
C LYS A 21 -9.24 0.56 6.36
N THR A 22 -8.09 0.32 6.99
CA THR A 22 -6.85 -0.01 6.28
C THR A 22 -6.09 -1.11 6.99
N LEU A 23 -5.41 -1.94 6.21
CA LEU A 23 -4.48 -2.95 6.67
C LEU A 23 -3.07 -2.52 6.30
N ILE A 24 -2.13 -2.72 7.21
CA ILE A 24 -0.71 -2.40 7.02
C ILE A 24 0.07 -3.71 7.11
N TYR A 25 0.75 -4.03 6.02
CA TYR A 25 1.61 -5.20 5.91
C TYR A 25 3.07 -4.78 5.84
N GLN A 26 3.93 -5.59 6.43
CA GLN A 26 5.33 -5.63 6.05
C GLN A 26 5.48 -6.55 4.83
N GLY A 27 6.23 -6.09 3.84
CA GLY A 27 6.54 -6.85 2.63
C GLY A 27 8.02 -6.77 2.26
N LEU A 28 8.38 -7.50 1.21
CA LEU A 28 9.70 -7.50 0.59
C LEU A 28 9.55 -7.16 -0.89
N CYS A 29 10.26 -6.12 -1.34
CA CYS A 29 10.32 -5.79 -2.75
C CYS A 29 11.18 -6.82 -3.48
N GLN A 30 10.61 -7.50 -4.48
CA GLN A 30 11.27 -8.64 -5.12
C GLN A 30 12.49 -8.23 -5.96
N THR A 31 12.52 -6.99 -6.45
CA THR A 31 13.59 -6.51 -7.35
C THR A 31 14.88 -6.16 -6.60
N ASN A 32 14.77 -5.58 -5.40
CA ASN A 32 15.91 -5.07 -4.64
C ASN A 32 16.04 -5.68 -3.24
N GLN A 33 15.14 -6.61 -2.87
CA GLN A 33 15.12 -7.30 -1.58
C GLN A 33 15.03 -6.36 -0.37
N GLN A 34 14.47 -5.16 -0.55
CA GLN A 34 14.26 -4.20 0.52
C GLN A 34 12.91 -4.44 1.22
N PHE A 35 12.90 -4.35 2.55
CA PHE A 35 11.65 -4.35 3.31
C PHE A 35 10.86 -3.08 3.02
N VAL A 36 9.55 -3.24 2.81
CA VAL A 36 8.62 -2.15 2.52
C VAL A 36 7.39 -2.25 3.42
N ILE A 37 6.74 -1.10 3.61
CA ILE A 37 5.45 -1.00 4.29
C ILE A 37 4.37 -0.83 3.24
N ILE A 38 3.37 -1.72 3.27
CA ILE A 38 2.31 -1.75 2.28
C ILE A 38 0.98 -1.49 2.97
N LYS A 39 0.37 -0.37 2.60
CA LYS A 39 -0.96 0.04 3.06
C LYS A 39 -1.99 -0.34 2.01
N VAL A 40 -3.06 -1.01 2.43
CA VAL A 40 -4.21 -1.38 1.58
C VAL A 40 -5.54 -1.06 2.25
N SER A 41 -6.61 -0.98 1.47
CA SER A 41 -7.98 -0.91 1.99
C SER A 41 -8.34 -2.23 2.68
N LYS A 42 -9.01 -2.17 3.84
CA LYS A 42 -9.62 -3.33 4.48
C LYS A 42 -10.88 -3.79 3.74
N SER A 43 -11.62 -2.87 3.14
CA SER A 43 -12.75 -3.20 2.27
C SER A 43 -12.26 -3.80 0.95
N GLU A 44 -12.84 -4.93 0.56
CA GLU A 44 -12.61 -5.55 -0.74
C GLU A 44 -13.07 -4.65 -1.90
N TYR A 45 -14.11 -3.85 -1.67
CA TYR A 45 -14.65 -2.86 -2.59
C TYR A 45 -14.58 -1.47 -1.93
N PRO A 46 -13.42 -0.79 -1.99
CA PRO A 46 -13.30 0.56 -1.49
C PRO A 46 -14.21 1.51 -2.27
N THR A 47 -14.75 2.50 -1.56
CA THR A 47 -15.51 3.59 -2.18
C THR A 47 -14.62 4.45 -3.08
N LEU A 48 -15.22 5.18 -4.02
CA LEU A 48 -14.49 6.13 -4.86
C LEU A 48 -13.69 7.14 -4.02
N SER A 49 -14.26 7.61 -2.91
CA SER A 49 -13.58 8.53 -1.99
C SER A 49 -12.35 7.89 -1.34
N GLU A 50 -12.38 6.60 -1.04
CA GLU A 50 -11.21 5.87 -0.52
C GLU A 50 -10.13 5.71 -1.59
N LEU A 51 -10.50 5.39 -2.83
CA LEU A 51 -9.56 5.35 -3.95
C LEU A 51 -8.87 6.70 -4.17
N ILE A 52 -9.65 7.78 -4.15
CA ILE A 52 -9.12 9.16 -4.26
C ILE A 52 -8.18 9.47 -3.10
N ARG A 53 -8.51 9.06 -1.87
CA ARG A 53 -7.62 9.25 -0.71
C ARG A 53 -6.26 8.58 -0.89
N PHE A 54 -6.22 7.33 -1.38
CA PHE A 54 -4.97 6.64 -1.68
C PHE A 54 -4.14 7.37 -2.74
N ARG A 55 -4.79 7.78 -3.84
CA ARG A 55 -4.14 8.54 -4.91
C ARG A 55 -3.60 9.88 -4.42
N ASN A 56 -4.37 10.62 -3.63
CA ASN A 56 -3.94 11.89 -3.06
C ASN A 56 -2.78 11.70 -2.10
N GLN A 57 -2.83 10.68 -1.24
CA GLN A 57 -1.71 10.35 -0.34
C GLN A 57 -0.44 10.11 -1.14
N TYR A 58 -0.48 9.29 -2.20
CA TYR A 58 0.67 9.07 -3.08
C TYR A 58 1.17 10.37 -3.73
N THR A 59 0.29 11.12 -4.39
CA THR A 59 0.67 12.33 -5.15
C THR A 59 1.25 13.41 -4.25
N ILE A 60 0.68 13.63 -3.06
CA ILE A 60 1.15 14.66 -2.13
C ILE A 60 2.51 14.25 -1.55
N THR A 61 2.61 13.04 -0.99
CA THR A 61 3.84 12.61 -0.29
C THR A 61 5.00 12.36 -1.25
N LYS A 62 4.75 11.89 -2.48
CA LYS A 62 5.79 11.75 -3.51
C LYS A 62 6.46 13.08 -3.86
N ASN A 63 5.69 14.17 -3.87
CA ASN A 63 6.18 15.49 -4.26
C ASN A 63 6.62 16.36 -3.06
N LEU A 64 6.47 15.85 -1.83
CA LEU A 64 6.83 16.58 -0.62
C LEU A 64 8.30 16.33 -0.28
N ASN A 65 9.19 17.20 -0.75
CA ASN A 65 10.62 17.10 -0.48
C ASN A 65 10.99 17.74 0.87
N LEU A 66 10.60 17.06 1.96
CA LEU A 66 10.93 17.47 3.34
C LEU A 66 11.70 16.36 4.06
N PRO A 67 12.78 16.70 4.79
CA PRO A 67 13.51 15.71 5.56
C PRO A 67 12.61 15.10 6.64
N GLY A 68 12.69 13.78 6.81
CA GLY A 68 11.92 13.03 7.81
C GLY A 68 10.51 12.59 7.39
N ILE A 69 10.06 12.94 6.17
CA ILE A 69 8.82 12.39 5.60
C ILE A 69 9.14 11.09 4.87
N VAL A 70 8.28 10.08 5.06
CA VAL A 70 8.35 8.82 4.32
C VAL A 70 7.81 9.04 2.90
N HIS A 71 8.65 8.80 1.89
CA HIS A 71 8.26 8.89 0.48
C HIS A 71 7.71 7.55 0.00
N PRO A 72 6.53 7.53 -0.65
CA PRO A 72 6.02 6.30 -1.21
C PRO A 72 6.85 5.87 -2.42
N GLN A 73 7.24 4.59 -2.44
CA GLN A 73 7.93 3.98 -3.58
C GLN A 73 6.97 3.79 -4.77
N ALA A 74 5.73 3.36 -4.51
CA ALA A 74 4.77 3.04 -5.58
C ALA A 74 3.31 3.12 -5.12
N LEU A 75 2.42 3.34 -6.09
CA LEU A 75 0.99 3.09 -5.97
C LEU A 75 0.62 2.00 -6.99
N VAL A 76 0.23 0.82 -6.50
CA VAL A 76 0.01 -0.37 -7.32
C VAL A 76 -1.47 -0.74 -7.29
N ASN A 77 -2.01 -1.20 -8.42
CA ASN A 77 -3.36 -1.76 -8.45
C ASN A 77 -3.39 -3.04 -7.61
N TYR A 78 -4.36 -3.12 -6.71
CA TYR A 78 -4.54 -4.27 -5.84
C TYR A 78 -6.04 -4.54 -5.64
N ARG A 79 -6.49 -5.69 -6.13
CA ARG A 79 -7.93 -6.05 -6.19
C ARG A 79 -8.76 -4.91 -6.81
N ASN A 80 -9.79 -4.45 -6.11
CA ASN A 80 -10.67 -3.36 -6.56
C ASN A 80 -10.18 -1.97 -6.12
N GLY A 81 -8.91 -1.83 -5.73
CA GLY A 81 -8.34 -0.55 -5.35
C GLY A 81 -6.82 -0.49 -5.47
N PHE A 82 -6.19 0.15 -4.49
CA PHE A 82 -4.75 0.42 -4.51
C PHE A 82 -4.03 -0.15 -3.30
N ALA A 83 -2.77 -0.51 -3.53
CA ALA A 83 -1.74 -0.69 -2.52
C ALA A 83 -0.76 0.47 -2.60
N LEU A 84 -0.61 1.20 -1.49
CA LEU A 84 0.41 2.23 -1.33
C LEU A 84 1.64 1.59 -0.69
N VAL A 85 2.76 1.59 -1.42
CA VAL A 85 4.04 1.05 -0.98
C VAL A 85 4.93 2.20 -0.53
N MET A 86 5.47 2.07 0.68
CA MET A 86 6.35 3.04 1.33
C MET A 86 7.62 2.36 1.83
#